data_AF-A0A7J5RC93-F1
#
_entry.id   AF-A0A7J5RC93-F1
#
_cell.length_a   1.000
_cell.length_b   1.000
_cell.length_c   1.000
_cell.angle_alpha   90.00
_cell.angle_beta   90.00
_cell.angle_gamma   90.00
#
_symmetry.space_group_name_H-M   'P 1'
#
loop_
_entity.id
_entity.type
_entity.pdbx_description
1 polymer ?
#
loop_
_entity_poly.entity_id
_entity_poly.type
_entity_poly.pdbx_seq_one_letter_code
_entity_poly.pdbx_strand_id
1 'polypeptide(L)'
;MDKKEKNFATYKEFAKMLREVANIYSQLGDTPLLQEGYEYDAIRDAVQYVTNKHDFGYFIQPWKDEFLRMPFDVTKRKKWADYVAECHAKGKEIDYDNYDWDK
;
A
#
# COMPACT_ATOMS: atom_id res chain seq x y z
N MET A 1 25.87 32.04 7.91
CA MET A 1 24.77 31.15 8.36
C MET A 1 24.87 29.91 7.51
N ASP A 2 25.51 28.86 8.00
CA ASP A 2 25.62 27.58 7.29
C ASP A 2 24.21 27.03 7.09
N LYS A 3 23.75 27.01 5.84
CA LYS A 3 22.56 26.24 5.47
C LYS A 3 22.96 24.77 5.59
N LYS A 4 22.71 24.14 6.74
CA LYS A 4 22.67 22.68 6.83
C LYS A 4 21.75 22.21 5.70
N GLU A 5 22.31 21.49 4.72
CA GLU A 5 21.50 20.81 3.72
C GLU A 5 20.44 19.99 4.45
N LYS A 6 19.19 20.23 4.08
CA LYS A 6 18.06 19.51 4.65
C LYS A 6 18.15 18.10 4.08
N ASN A 7 18.57 17.13 4.89
CA ASN A 7 18.53 15.72 4.48
C ASN A 7 17.06 15.33 4.28
N PHE A 8 16.64 15.24 3.02
CA PHE A 8 15.32 14.74 2.66
C PHE A 8 15.27 13.23 2.86
N ALA A 9 14.10 12.72 3.24
CA ALA A 9 13.87 11.29 3.33
C ALA A 9 14.11 10.62 1.96
N THR A 10 14.71 9.44 1.99
CA THR A 10 14.96 8.64 0.80
C THR A 10 13.79 7.69 0.51
N TYR A 11 13.65 7.24 -0.74
CA TYR A 11 12.73 6.16 -1.08
C TYR A 11 12.98 4.88 -0.26
N LYS A 12 14.24 4.64 0.13
CA LYS A 12 14.61 3.51 0.98
C LYS A 12 14.02 3.63 2.38
N GLU A 13 14.05 4.81 2.98
CA GLU A 13 13.45 5.05 4.30
C GLU A 13 11.92 5.01 4.24
N PHE A 14 11.34 5.61 3.19
CA PHE A 14 9.90 5.53 2.96
C PHE A 14 9.42 4.08 2.80
N ALA A 15 10.13 3.26 2.00
CA ALA A 15 9.80 1.86 1.82
C ALA A 15 9.93 1.03 3.12
N LYS A 16 10.88 1.37 3.99
CA LYS A 16 10.99 0.73 5.32
C LYS A 16 9.78 1.04 6.19
N MET A 17 9.34 2.29 6.22
CA MET A 17 8.14 2.70 6.95
C MET A 17 6.89 1.94 6.45
N LEU A 18 6.66 1.91 5.13
CA LEU A 18 5.51 1.19 4.56
C LEU A 18 5.53 -0.32 4.88
N ARG A 19 6.72 -0.93 4.86
CA ARG A 19 6.87 -2.34 5.23
C ARG A 19 6.49 -2.59 6.68
N GLU A 20 6.88 -1.70 7.58
CA GLU A 20 6.56 -1.84 8.99
C GLU A 20 5.05 -1.67 9.25
N VAL A 21 4.39 -0.72 8.59
CA VAL A 21 2.93 -0.62 8.62
C VAL A 21 2.27 -1.92 8.13
N ALA A 22 2.74 -2.48 7.01
CA ALA A 22 2.23 -3.74 6.49
C ALA A 22 2.46 -4.92 7.47
N ASN A 23 3.60 -4.96 8.16
CA ASN A 23 3.90 -5.97 9.18
C ASN A 23 2.95 -5.89 10.38
N ILE A 24 2.54 -4.68 10.79
CA ILE A 24 1.58 -4.51 11.88
C ILE A 24 0.23 -5.12 11.48
N TYR A 25 -0.29 -4.81 10.29
CA TYR A 25 -1.56 -5.35 9.82
C TYR A 25 -1.51 -6.88 9.61
N SER A 26 -0.37 -7.42 9.17
CA SER A 26 -0.25 -8.86 8.92
C SER A 26 -0.39 -9.72 10.19
N GLN A 27 -0.20 -9.14 11.38
CA GLN A 27 -0.41 -9.83 12.66
C GLN A 27 -1.86 -10.26 12.88
N LEU A 28 -2.84 -9.60 12.24
CA LEU A 28 -4.25 -9.97 12.32
C LEU A 28 -4.63 -11.12 11.36
N GLY A 29 -3.76 -11.48 10.41
CA GLY A 29 -3.96 -12.60 9.50
C GLY A 29 -5.28 -12.55 8.73
N ASP A 30 -6.07 -13.62 8.86
CA ASP A 30 -7.37 -13.78 8.17
C ASP A 30 -8.54 -13.06 8.87
N THR A 31 -8.26 -12.24 9.89
CA THR A 31 -9.29 -11.43 10.55
C THR A 31 -9.85 -10.41 9.56
N PRO A 32 -11.18 -10.31 9.40
CA PRO A 32 -11.78 -9.32 8.51
C PRO A 32 -11.38 -7.89 8.88
N LEU A 33 -11.16 -7.06 7.86
CA LEU A 33 -11.02 -5.62 8.06
C LEU A 33 -12.31 -5.06 8.67
N LEU A 34 -12.15 -4.14 9.62
CA LEU A 34 -13.28 -3.50 10.29
C LEU A 34 -13.97 -2.49 9.38
N GLN A 35 -15.16 -2.04 9.80
CA GLN A 35 -15.94 -1.04 9.06
C GLN A 35 -15.16 0.26 8.80
N GLU A 36 -15.65 1.02 7.83
CA GLU A 36 -15.09 2.32 7.45
C GLU A 36 -15.00 3.28 8.65
N GLY A 37 -13.90 4.03 8.74
CA GLY A 37 -13.65 4.97 9.83
C GLY A 37 -13.28 4.32 11.17
N TYR A 38 -13.19 2.98 11.26
CA TYR A 38 -12.79 2.28 12.48
C TYR A 38 -11.57 1.37 12.26
N GLU A 39 -10.75 1.27 13.31
CA GLU A 39 -9.60 0.38 13.41
C GLU A 39 -9.36 0.01 14.88
N TYR A 40 -8.75 -1.15 15.12
CA TYR A 40 -8.35 -1.54 16.48
C TYR A 40 -7.37 -0.51 17.07
N ASP A 41 -7.60 -0.12 18.32
CA ASP A 41 -6.71 0.83 19.03
C ASP A 41 -5.25 0.36 19.00
N ALA A 42 -5.01 -0.95 19.19
CA ALA A 42 -3.67 -1.53 19.14
C ALA A 42 -2.97 -1.35 17.77
N ILE A 43 -3.72 -1.50 16.66
CA ILE A 43 -3.18 -1.29 15.31
C ILE A 43 -2.96 0.20 15.06
N ARG A 44 -3.95 1.04 15.39
CA ARG A 44 -3.86 2.50 15.25
C ARG A 44 -2.63 3.03 15.99
N ASP A 45 -2.48 2.66 17.25
CA ASP A 45 -1.41 3.17 18.12
C ASP A 45 -0.04 2.66 17.63
N ALA A 46 0.07 1.39 17.24
CA ALA A 46 1.29 0.83 16.67
C ALA A 46 1.71 1.54 15.36
N VAL A 47 0.76 1.78 14.45
CA VAL A 47 1.04 2.53 13.21
C VAL A 47 1.48 3.95 13.53
N GLN A 48 0.81 4.63 14.47
CA GLN A 48 1.16 5.99 14.89
C GLN A 48 2.57 6.11 15.50
N TYR A 49 3.14 5.04 16.07
CA TYR A 49 4.52 5.04 16.57
C TYR A 49 5.58 4.92 15.47
N VAL A 50 5.21 4.31 14.34
CA VAL A 50 6.10 4.15 13.18
C VAL A 50 5.97 5.34 12.22
N THR A 51 4.79 5.94 12.16
CA THR A 51 4.50 7.16 11.42
C THR A 51 4.53 8.37 12.36
N ASN A 52 4.01 9.54 11.93
CA ASN A 52 3.56 10.56 12.88
C ASN A 52 2.11 10.29 13.29
N LYS A 53 1.71 10.80 14.47
CA LYS A 53 0.37 10.62 15.06
C LYS A 53 -0.78 10.95 14.09
N HIS A 54 -0.61 11.99 13.28
CA HIS A 54 -1.64 12.45 12.34
C HIS A 54 -1.72 11.60 11.08
N ASP A 55 -0.64 10.90 10.71
CA ASP A 55 -0.52 10.22 9.41
C ASP A 55 -1.48 9.02 9.31
N PHE A 56 -1.83 8.38 10.43
CA PHE A 56 -2.80 7.29 10.43
C PHE A 56 -4.13 7.72 9.81
N GLY A 57 -4.73 8.80 10.34
CA GLY A 57 -6.05 9.27 9.89
C GLY A 57 -6.02 9.90 8.50
N TYR A 58 -4.90 10.54 8.12
CA TYR A 58 -4.79 11.20 6.83
C TYR A 58 -4.44 10.27 5.67
N PHE A 59 -3.68 9.20 5.92
CA PHE A 59 -3.13 8.37 4.84
C PHE A 59 -3.48 6.90 4.98
N ILE A 60 -3.32 6.31 6.16
CA ILE A 60 -3.44 4.86 6.33
C ILE A 60 -4.91 4.42 6.39
N GLN A 61 -5.73 5.08 7.21
CA GLN A 61 -7.15 4.75 7.33
C GLN A 61 -7.90 4.90 6.00
N PRO A 62 -7.73 5.99 5.23
CA PRO A 62 -8.38 6.11 3.92
C PRO A 62 -7.99 4.98 2.94
N TRP A 63 -6.73 4.54 2.94
CA TRP A 63 -6.30 3.44 2.07
C TRP A 63 -6.89 2.09 2.49
N LYS A 64 -6.93 1.81 3.79
CA LYS A 64 -7.57 0.60 4.32
C LYS A 64 -9.08 0.60 4.03
N ASP A 65 -9.75 1.74 4.17
CA ASP A 65 -11.19 1.86 3.91
C ASP A 65 -11.51 1.74 2.40
N GLU A 66 -10.67 2.26 1.51
CA GLU A 66 -10.79 2.01 0.06
C GLU A 66 -10.63 0.52 -0.28
N PHE A 67 -9.62 -0.14 0.30
CA PHE A 67 -9.42 -1.58 0.09
C PHE A 67 -10.58 -2.40 0.64
N LEU A 68 -11.17 -2.00 1.77
CA LEU A 68 -12.38 -2.63 2.30
C LEU A 68 -13.55 -2.53 1.30
N ARG A 69 -13.74 -1.36 0.67
CA ARG A 69 -14.82 -1.14 -0.32
C ARG A 69 -14.59 -1.88 -1.62
N MET A 70 -13.35 -1.95 -2.10
CA MET A 70 -12.98 -2.53 -3.37
C MET A 70 -11.75 -3.43 -3.24
N PRO A 71 -11.88 -4.59 -2.57
CA PRO A 71 -10.77 -5.50 -2.38
C PRO A 71 -10.31 -6.04 -3.74
N PHE A 72 -9.00 -6.23 -3.89
CA PHE A 72 -8.44 -6.82 -5.08
C PHE A 72 -7.36 -7.85 -4.73
N ASP A 73 -7.22 -8.84 -5.60
CA ASP A 73 -6.19 -9.86 -5.46
C ASP A 73 -4.83 -9.32 -5.92
N VAL A 74 -3.92 -9.12 -4.97
CA VAL A 74 -2.57 -8.61 -5.22
C VAL A 74 -1.75 -9.53 -6.14
N THR A 75 -1.98 -10.84 -6.09
CA THR A 75 -1.31 -11.81 -6.97
C THR A 75 -1.74 -11.58 -8.41
N LYS A 76 -3.06 -11.44 -8.64
CA LYS A 76 -3.59 -11.12 -9.97
C LYS A 76 -3.10 -9.76 -10.48
N ARG A 77 -3.05 -8.74 -9.60
CA ARG A 77 -2.52 -7.42 -9.99
C ARG A 77 -1.04 -7.44 -10.38
N LYS A 78 -0.22 -8.31 -9.78
CA LYS A 78 1.18 -8.48 -10.18
C LYS A 78 1.30 -9.10 -11.57
N LYS A 79 0.55 -10.16 -11.86
CA LYS A 79 0.53 -10.77 -13.20
C LYS A 79 0.13 -9.75 -14.28
N TRP A 80 -0.87 -8.92 -13.99
CA TRP A 80 -1.26 -7.81 -14.87
C TRP A 80 -0.13 -6.81 -15.08
N ALA A 81 0.57 -6.40 -14.02
CA ALA A 81 1.69 -5.48 -14.12
C ALA A 81 2.83 -6.06 -14.98
N ASP A 82 3.13 -7.36 -14.84
CA ASP A 82 4.13 -8.07 -15.64
C ASP A 82 3.73 -8.10 -17.13
N TYR A 83 2.46 -8.40 -17.43
CA TYR A 83 1.93 -8.34 -18.80
C TYR A 83 2.03 -6.94 -19.41
N VAL A 84 1.63 -5.90 -18.68
CA VAL A 84 1.75 -4.51 -19.14
C VAL A 84 3.21 -4.14 -19.43
N ALA A 85 4.13 -4.56 -18.56
CA ALA A 85 5.56 -4.34 -18.77
C ALA A 85 6.07 -5.06 -20.04
N GLU A 86 5.61 -6.29 -20.28
CA GLU A 86 5.93 -7.05 -21.50
C GLU A 86 5.40 -6.35 -22.77
N CYS A 87 4.16 -5.87 -22.75
CA CYS A 87 3.58 -5.12 -23.88
C CYS A 87 4.39 -3.87 -24.20
N HIS A 88 4.74 -3.07 -23.19
CA HIS A 88 5.60 -1.90 -23.37
C HIS A 88 6.97 -2.28 -23.95
N ALA A 89 7.60 -3.32 -23.44
CA ALA A 89 8.91 -3.78 -23.92
C ALA A 89 8.87 -4.26 -25.39
N LYS A 90 7.73 -4.81 -25.84
CA LYS A 90 7.53 -5.34 -27.19
C LYS A 90 6.83 -4.37 -28.14
N GLY A 91 6.49 -3.16 -27.69
CA GLY A 91 5.74 -2.18 -28.48
C GLY A 91 4.33 -2.65 -28.86
N LYS A 92 3.73 -3.53 -28.05
CA LYS A 92 2.37 -4.03 -28.24
C LYS A 92 1.37 -3.14 -27.50
N GLU A 93 0.17 -3.01 -28.07
CA GLU A 93 -0.96 -2.43 -27.36
C GLU A 93 -1.37 -3.31 -26.18
N ILE A 94 -1.86 -2.68 -25.11
CA ILE A 94 -2.35 -3.37 -23.92
C ILE A 94 -3.83 -3.70 -24.15
N ASP A 95 -4.17 -4.99 -24.08
CA ASP A 95 -5.56 -5.43 -24.14
C ASP A 95 -6.18 -5.37 -22.74
N TYR A 96 -6.80 -4.23 -22.41
CA TYR A 96 -7.45 -4.02 -21.12
C TYR A 96 -8.76 -4.80 -20.96
N ASP A 97 -9.41 -5.14 -22.06
CA ASP A 97 -10.77 -5.69 -22.06
C ASP A 97 -10.75 -7.23 -22.00
N ASN A 98 -9.75 -7.88 -22.62
CA ASN A 98 -9.69 -9.35 -22.72
C ASN A 98 -8.52 -9.97 -21.95
N TYR A 99 -7.89 -9.23 -21.02
CA TYR A 99 -6.85 -9.82 -20.19
C TYR A 99 -7.40 -10.97 -19.35
N ASP A 100 -6.81 -12.15 -19.54
CA ASP A 100 -7.16 -13.35 -18.80
C ASP A 100 -6.57 -13.27 -17.37
N TRP A 101 -7.40 -12.82 -16.43
CA TRP A 101 -7.04 -12.65 -15.02
C TRP A 101 -6.79 -13.98 -14.28
N ASP A 102 -7.09 -15.13 -14.89
CA ASP A 102 -6.96 -16.46 -14.29
C ASP A 102 -5.80 -17.29 -14.85
N LYS A 103 -5.16 -16.86 -15.95
CA LYS A 103 -3.85 -17.37 -16.39
C LYS A 103 -2.74 -17.02 -15.41
#